data_AF-A0A8J2XF06-F1
#
_entry.id   AF-A0A8J2XF06-F1
#
_cell.length_a   1.000
_cell.length_b   1.000
_cell.length_c   1.000
_cell.angle_alpha   90.00
_cell.angle_beta   90.00
_cell.angle_gamma   90.00
#
_symmetry.space_group_name_H-M   'P 1'
#
loop_
_entity.id
_entity.type
_entity.pdbx_description
1 polymer ?
#
loop_
_entity_poly.entity_id
_entity_poly.type
_entity_poly.pdbx_seq_one_letter_code
_entity_poly.pdbx_strand_id
1 'polypeptide(L)'
;MLIIFGYKPKVFGFSVYVEFGTNWGGLNLGGFFFVQNGASLSLKQHEYGHSFQNLWLGPLTPFLITIPSAVRYHYRRIKRKKGLRLKPYDSFWCEKWATDLGKKYYKS
;
A
#
# COMPACT_ATOMS: atom_id res chain seq x y z
N MET A 1 2.99 -19.96 2.58
CA MET A 1 2.97 -20.02 1.10
C MET A 1 4.12 -19.25 0.44
N LEU A 2 4.53 -18.05 0.89
CA LEU A 2 5.66 -17.30 0.29
C LEU A 2 7.08 -17.67 0.77
N ILE A 3 7.21 -18.25 1.97
CA ILE A 3 8.50 -18.71 2.52
C ILE A 3 9.07 -19.88 1.69
N ILE A 4 8.20 -20.68 1.07
CA ILE A 4 8.56 -21.84 0.24
C ILE A 4 9.28 -21.40 -1.05
N PHE A 5 9.06 -20.17 -1.51
CA PHE A 5 9.70 -19.62 -2.71
C PHE A 5 11.02 -18.88 -2.44
N GLY A 6 11.57 -18.99 -1.21
CA GLY A 6 12.88 -18.41 -0.87
C GLY A 6 12.88 -16.89 -0.62
N TYR A 7 11.70 -16.25 -0.61
CA TYR A 7 11.59 -14.83 -0.28
C TYR A 7 11.80 -14.60 1.22
N LYS A 8 12.77 -13.76 1.55
CA LYS A 8 13.12 -13.43 2.94
C LYS A 8 12.18 -12.36 3.49
N PRO A 9 11.35 -12.65 4.51
CA PRO A 9 10.58 -11.62 5.19
C PRO A 9 11.54 -10.65 5.88
N LYS A 10 11.24 -9.37 5.77
CA LYS A 10 11.94 -8.26 6.41
C LYS A 10 10.98 -7.55 7.36
N VAL A 11 11.50 -6.88 8.37
CA VAL A 11 10.68 -6.11 9.32
C VAL A 11 10.77 -4.63 8.97
N PHE A 12 9.64 -3.94 9.01
CA PHE A 12 9.55 -2.50 8.81
C PHE A 12 8.64 -1.89 9.90
N GLY A 13 9.26 -1.34 10.94
CA GLY A 13 8.55 -0.93 12.15
C GLY A 13 7.90 -2.13 12.83
N PHE A 14 6.57 -2.11 12.98
CA PHE A 14 5.78 -3.20 13.57
C PHE A 14 5.21 -4.19 12.54
N SER A 15 5.39 -3.94 11.25
CA SER A 15 4.85 -4.80 10.19
C SER A 15 5.95 -5.63 9.53
N VAL A 16 5.57 -6.81 9.05
CA VAL A 16 6.47 -7.68 8.27
C VAL A 16 6.20 -7.46 6.80
N TYR A 17 7.27 -7.42 6.00
CA TYR A 17 7.13 -7.21 4.58
C TYR A 17 7.99 -8.13 3.72
N VAL A 18 7.53 -8.39 2.51
CA VAL A 18 8.23 -9.21 1.52
C VAL A 18 8.36 -8.43 0.22
N GLU A 19 9.57 -8.42 -0.34
CA GLU A 19 9.86 -7.81 -1.63
C GLU A 19 9.76 -8.89 -2.73
N PHE A 20 8.87 -8.70 -3.70
CA PHE A 20 8.80 -9.59 -4.86
C PHE A 20 8.24 -8.90 -6.12
N GLY A 21 8.67 -9.38 -7.28
CA GLY A 21 8.27 -8.83 -8.58
C GLY A 21 8.77 -7.41 -8.82
N THR A 22 8.40 -6.86 -9.97
CA THR A 22 8.78 -5.51 -10.40
C THR A 22 7.57 -4.74 -10.93
N ASN A 23 7.56 -3.42 -10.70
CA ASN A 23 6.66 -2.46 -11.36
C ASN A 23 5.15 -2.61 -11.09
N TRP A 24 4.76 -3.06 -9.90
CA TRP A 24 3.35 -3.17 -9.48
C TRP A 24 3.00 -2.35 -8.23
N GLY A 25 4.01 -1.80 -7.53
CA GLY A 25 3.83 -1.00 -6.32
C GLY A 25 3.91 -1.86 -5.06
N GLY A 26 2.79 -2.00 -4.35
CA GLY A 26 2.68 -2.75 -3.12
C GLY A 26 1.23 -3.11 -2.78
N LEU A 27 1.09 -3.99 -1.79
CA LEU A 27 -0.19 -4.42 -1.25
C LEU A 27 -0.04 -4.73 0.24
N ASN A 28 -0.81 -4.03 1.06
CA ASN A 28 -0.94 -4.32 2.49
C ASN A 28 -2.12 -5.26 2.77
N LEU A 29 -1.86 -6.31 3.57
CA LEU A 29 -2.86 -7.26 4.08
C LEU A 29 -2.86 -7.24 5.63
N GLY A 30 -2.86 -6.05 6.22
CA GLY A 30 -2.84 -5.84 7.66
C GLY A 30 -1.42 -5.80 8.22
N GLY A 31 -1.09 -6.77 9.09
CA GLY A 31 0.25 -6.87 9.70
C GLY A 31 1.37 -7.29 8.73
N PHE A 32 0.99 -7.75 7.55
CA PHE A 32 1.91 -8.14 6.48
C PHE A 32 1.68 -7.27 5.25
N PHE A 33 2.75 -6.77 4.65
CA PHE A 33 2.65 -6.06 3.38
C PHE A 33 3.68 -6.52 2.36
N PHE A 34 3.34 -6.34 1.09
CA PHE A 34 4.11 -6.80 -0.04
C PHE A 34 4.51 -5.60 -0.86
N VAL A 35 5.74 -5.56 -1.32
CA VAL A 35 6.20 -4.48 -2.20
C VAL A 35 7.05 -5.04 -3.33
N GLN A 36 7.17 -4.27 -4.40
CA GLN A 36 8.10 -4.59 -5.47
C GLN A 36 9.57 -4.57 -5.01
N ASN A 37 10.41 -5.31 -5.72
CA ASN A 37 11.86 -5.25 -5.52
C ASN A 37 12.39 -3.83 -5.73
N GLY A 38 13.23 -3.35 -4.80
CA GLY A 38 13.77 -1.99 -4.85
C GLY A 38 12.75 -0.89 -4.53
N ALA A 39 11.65 -1.21 -3.84
CA ALA A 39 10.68 -0.21 -3.39
C ALA A 39 11.35 0.92 -2.59
N SER A 40 10.99 2.17 -2.94
CA SER A 40 11.45 3.36 -2.23
C SER A 40 10.97 3.36 -0.78
N LEU A 41 11.66 4.11 0.08
CA LEU A 41 11.25 4.29 1.47
C LEU A 41 9.81 4.84 1.56
N SER A 42 9.46 5.79 0.69
CA SER A 42 8.11 6.37 0.63
C SER A 42 7.02 5.33 0.33
N LEU A 43 7.30 4.37 -0.57
CA LEU A 43 6.37 3.29 -0.89
C LEU A 43 6.22 2.32 0.28
N LYS A 44 7.31 1.97 0.96
CA LYS A 44 7.27 1.15 2.17
C LYS A 44 6.50 1.82 3.30
N GLN A 45 6.71 3.12 3.51
CA GLN A 45 5.94 3.91 4.46
C GLN A 45 4.45 3.93 4.10
N HIS A 46 4.12 4.10 2.83
CA HIS A 46 2.73 4.07 2.36
C HIS A 46 2.03 2.74 2.70
N GLU A 47 2.64 1.61 2.33
CA GLU A 47 2.10 0.28 2.67
C GLU A 47 2.07 0.03 4.18
N TYR A 48 3.06 0.54 4.91
CA TYR A 48 3.07 0.48 6.38
C TYR A 48 1.89 1.26 6.98
N GLY A 49 1.55 2.42 6.41
CA GLY A 49 0.38 3.21 6.76
C GLY A 49 -0.95 2.46 6.64
N HIS A 50 -1.11 1.63 5.61
CA HIS A 50 -2.27 0.76 5.48
C HIS A 50 -2.37 -0.27 6.62
N SER A 51 -1.27 -0.65 7.25
CA SER A 51 -1.28 -1.52 8.44
C SER A 51 -2.04 -0.85 9.59
N PHE A 52 -1.83 0.46 9.80
CA PHE A 52 -2.54 1.22 10.83
C PHE A 52 -4.01 1.43 10.49
N GLN A 53 -4.33 1.64 9.21
CA GLN A 53 -5.73 1.69 8.78
C GLN A 53 -6.44 0.36 9.05
N ASN A 54 -5.78 -0.76 8.73
CA ASN A 54 -6.26 -2.10 9.06
C ASN A 54 -6.42 -2.31 10.57
N LEU A 55 -5.48 -1.83 11.38
CA LEU A 55 -5.54 -1.94 12.83
C LEU A 55 -6.69 -1.11 13.43
N TRP A 56 -6.93 0.09 12.93
CA TRP A 56 -7.94 1.01 13.48
C TRP A 56 -9.35 0.71 12.99
N LEU A 57 -9.51 0.39 11.71
CA LEU A 57 -10.81 0.11 11.09
C LEU A 57 -11.18 -1.38 11.15
N GLY A 58 -10.20 -2.25 11.34
CA GLY A 58 -10.41 -3.69 11.48
C GLY A 58 -11.25 -4.27 10.33
N PRO A 59 -12.38 -4.94 10.62
CA PRO A 59 -13.29 -5.48 9.61
C PRO A 59 -13.90 -4.45 8.65
N LEU A 60 -13.87 -3.15 8.98
CA LEU A 60 -14.39 -2.09 8.12
C LEU A 60 -13.39 -1.65 7.04
N THR A 61 -12.12 -2.06 7.15
CA THR A 61 -11.06 -1.66 6.21
C THR A 61 -11.36 -2.02 4.75
N PRO A 62 -11.88 -3.22 4.43
CA PRO A 62 -12.24 -3.55 3.05
C PRO A 62 -13.27 -2.58 2.46
N PHE A 63 -14.24 -2.14 3.26
CA PHE A 63 -15.32 -1.25 2.81
C PHE A 63 -14.89 0.21 2.70
N LEU A 64 -14.10 0.69 3.66
CA LEU A 64 -13.73 2.10 3.77
C LEU A 64 -12.45 2.45 3.02
N ILE A 65 -11.54 1.49 2.86
CA ILE A 65 -10.20 1.70 2.28
C ILE A 65 -10.02 0.88 1.02
N THR A 66 -10.09 -0.45 1.11
CA THR A 66 -9.69 -1.34 0.00
C THR A 66 -10.61 -1.19 -1.22
N ILE A 67 -11.93 -1.19 -1.04
CA ILE A 67 -12.90 -1.02 -2.12
C ILE A 67 -12.73 0.37 -2.77
N PRO A 68 -12.73 1.50 -2.04
CA PRO A 68 -12.52 2.81 -2.64
C PRO A 68 -11.17 2.94 -3.38
N SER A 69 -10.08 2.38 -2.82
CA SER A 69 -8.77 2.35 -3.47
C SER A 69 -8.76 1.51 -4.75
N ALA A 70 -9.41 0.33 -4.76
CA ALA A 70 -9.54 -0.52 -5.95
C ALA A 70 -10.39 0.15 -7.03
N VAL A 71 -11.54 0.72 -6.67
CA VAL A 71 -12.41 1.48 -7.60
C VAL A 71 -11.62 2.61 -8.24
N ARG A 72 -10.86 3.37 -7.44
CA ARG A 72 -9.98 4.43 -7.95
C ARG A 72 -8.89 3.89 -8.87
N TYR A 73 -8.24 2.79 -8.52
CA TYR A 73 -7.21 2.16 -9.35
C TYR A 73 -7.77 1.83 -10.75
N HIS A 74 -8.92 1.18 -10.80
CA HIS A 74 -9.59 0.87 -12.07
C HIS A 74 -10.05 2.12 -12.81
N TYR A 75 -10.61 3.11 -12.12
CA TYR A 75 -11.00 4.39 -12.70
C TYR A 75 -9.82 5.13 -13.34
N ARG A 76 -8.68 5.20 -12.65
CA ARG A 76 -7.44 5.80 -13.18
C ARG A 76 -6.90 5.01 -14.36
N ARG A 77 -6.98 3.67 -14.33
CA ARG A 77 -6.60 2.81 -15.45
C ARG A 77 -7.43 3.13 -16.70
N ILE A 78 -8.74 3.32 -16.55
CA ILE A 78 -9.64 3.72 -17.65
C ILE A 78 -9.29 5.13 -18.14
N LYS A 79 -9.12 6.11 -17.24
CA LYS A 79 -8.74 7.48 -17.62
C LYS A 79 -7.41 7.55 -18.36
N ARG A 80 -6.40 6.77 -17.92
CA ARG A 80 -5.10 6.66 -18.58
C ARG A 80 -5.23 6.09 -19.98
N LYS A 81 -6.04 5.03 -20.16
CA LYS A 81 -6.35 4.49 -21.50
C LYS A 81 -7.03 5.51 -22.41
N LYS A 82 -7.80 6.44 -21.85
CA LYS A 82 -8.45 7.54 -22.57
C LYS A 82 -7.57 8.79 -22.75
N GLY A 83 -6.29 8.74 -22.37
CA GLY A 83 -5.36 9.87 -22.49
C GLY A 83 -5.66 11.07 -21.57
N LEU A 84 -6.52 10.91 -20.57
CA LEU A 84 -6.93 12.00 -19.69
C LEU A 84 -5.91 12.27 -18.58
N ARG A 85 -5.72 13.55 -18.24
CA ARG A 85 -4.82 13.98 -17.16
C ARG A 85 -5.27 13.39 -15.82
N LEU A 86 -4.39 12.63 -15.17
CA LEU A 86 -4.67 12.00 -13.88
C LEU A 86 -4.38 12.96 -12.73
N LYS A 87 -5.29 13.04 -11.74
CA LYS A 87 -5.01 13.75 -10.49
C LYS A 87 -3.86 13.06 -9.72
N PRO A 88 -3.09 13.79 -8.89
CA PRO A 88 -2.00 13.25 -8.08
C PRO A 88 -2.41 12.03 -7.23
N TYR A 89 -1.48 11.13 -6.95
CA TYR A 89 -1.77 9.91 -6.18
C TYR A 89 -2.29 10.23 -4.77
N ASP A 90 -1.78 11.27 -4.12
CA ASP A 90 -2.18 11.70 -2.78
C ASP A 90 -3.47 12.55 -2.75
N SER A 91 -4.14 12.75 -3.88
CA SER A 91 -5.43 13.48 -3.91
C SER A 91 -6.61 12.66 -3.36
N PHE A 92 -6.40 11.37 -3.07
CA PHE A 92 -7.42 10.49 -2.52
C PHE A 92 -7.20 10.33 -1.02
N TRP A 93 -8.24 10.57 -0.23
CA TRP A 93 -8.12 10.66 1.22
C TRP A 93 -7.56 9.37 1.84
N CYS A 94 -7.98 8.19 1.38
CA CYS A 94 -7.46 6.91 1.90
C CYS A 94 -5.96 6.75 1.66
N GLU A 95 -5.48 7.09 0.46
CA GLU A 95 -4.06 6.97 0.11
C GLU A 95 -3.21 7.98 0.86
N LYS A 96 -3.69 9.23 0.92
CA LYS A 96 -3.00 10.30 1.67
C LYS A 96 -2.91 9.94 3.14
N TRP A 97 -3.99 9.42 3.70
CA TRP A 97 -4.03 8.99 5.09
C TRP A 97 -3.03 7.86 5.36
N ALA A 98 -2.92 6.87 4.46
CA ALA A 98 -1.92 5.82 4.57
C ALA A 98 -0.49 6.41 4.54
N THR A 99 -0.19 7.27 3.56
CA THR A 99 1.12 7.92 3.46
C THR A 99 1.47 8.75 4.71
N ASP A 100 0.51 9.53 5.23
CA ASP A 100 0.71 10.40 6.39
C ASP A 100 0.89 9.57 7.68
N LEU A 101 0.12 8.49 7.87
CA LEU A 101 0.29 7.55 8.99
C LEU A 101 1.64 6.85 8.91
N GLY A 102 2.01 6.36 7.72
CA GLY A 102 3.28 5.70 7.47
C GLY A 102 4.48 6.56 7.85
N LYS A 103 4.49 7.81 7.42
CA LYS A 103 5.53 8.79 7.78
C LYS A 103 5.53 9.14 9.26
N LYS A 104 4.35 9.24 9.88
CA LYS A 104 4.21 9.60 11.30
C LYS A 104 4.73 8.50 12.24
N TYR A 105 4.44 7.24 11.93
CA TYR A 105 4.75 6.11 12.81
C TYR A 105 6.05 5.38 12.45
N TYR A 106 6.58 5.58 11.25
CA TYR A 106 7.92 5.11 10.91
C TYR A 106 8.97 6.08 11.46
N LYS A 107 9.61 5.72 12.56
CA LYS A 107 10.84 6.36 13.03
C LYS A 107 12.02 5.54 12.52
N SER A 108 12.89 6.18 11.74
CA SER A 108 14.13 5.60 11.21
C SER A 108 15.11 5.22 12.31
#